data_AF-A0AAW9X7P1-F1
#
_entry.id   AF-A0AAW9X7P1-F1
#
_cell.length_a   1.000
_cell.length_b   1.000
_cell.length_c   1.000
_cell.angle_alpha   90.00
_cell.angle_beta   90.00
_cell.angle_gamma   90.00
#
_symmetry.space_group_name_H-M   'P 1'
#
loop_
_entity.id
_entity.type
_entity.pdbx_description
1 polymer ?
#
loop_
_entity_poly.entity_id
_entity_poly.type
_entity_poly.pdbx_seq_one_letter_code
_entity_poly.pdbx_strand_id
1 'polypeptide(L)'
;DIKYIANNFSKQIEAASPSYYRALFLTRITRPTKKITREQELINSLSSCIPGKNDCYVYQNLVGDILEHLFTPPLGKPIPELSDKLKANRRDFIMPNYTDKGFWSFLRQKYEADYIVIDAKNYSRKVKKSEILQIANYLKPHGAGLFGLIISRKGGDALGCEHTLREQWLVHKKLILVLDDEDVKAMLVAKSDGRQPEEILGQKIEDFRLSM
;
A
#
# COMPACT_ATOMS: atom_id res chain seq x y z
N ASP A 1 -4.19 34.84 5.65
CA ASP A 1 -4.38 33.55 4.95
C ASP A 1 -5.61 33.65 4.05
N ILE A 2 -5.43 33.43 2.74
CA ILE A 2 -6.49 33.53 1.72
C ILE A 2 -7.63 32.53 2.00
N LYS A 3 -7.33 31.34 2.56
CA LYS A 3 -8.35 30.36 2.93
C LYS A 3 -9.22 30.86 4.09
N TYR A 4 -8.58 31.37 5.14
CA TYR A 4 -9.27 31.93 6.29
C TYR A 4 -10.23 33.06 5.87
N ILE A 5 -9.77 33.97 5.02
CA ILE A 5 -10.59 35.12 4.59
C ILE A 5 -11.75 34.67 3.70
N ALA A 6 -11.49 33.79 2.70
CA ALA A 6 -12.53 33.26 1.83
C ALA A 6 -13.65 32.53 2.60
N ASN A 7 -13.28 31.77 3.64
CA ASN A 7 -14.24 30.98 4.42
C ASN A 7 -15.04 31.83 5.43
N ASN A 8 -14.38 32.78 6.11
CA ASN A 8 -15.04 33.55 7.19
C ASN A 8 -15.81 34.79 6.68
N PHE A 9 -15.52 35.26 5.47
CA PHE A 9 -16.09 36.49 4.91
C PHE A 9 -16.79 36.26 3.55
N SER A 10 -17.28 35.05 3.28
CA SER A 10 -17.85 34.66 1.99
C SER A 10 -18.99 35.59 1.52
N LYS A 11 -19.93 35.92 2.41
CA LYS A 11 -21.06 36.83 2.12
C LYS A 11 -20.58 38.24 1.75
N GLN A 12 -19.58 38.75 2.46
CA GLN A 12 -19.00 40.07 2.21
C GLN A 12 -18.22 40.10 0.89
N ILE A 13 -17.55 39.00 0.54
CA ILE A 13 -16.81 38.85 -0.72
C ILE A 13 -17.78 38.78 -1.91
N GLU A 14 -18.91 38.08 -1.77
CA GLU A 14 -19.96 38.01 -2.80
C GLU A 14 -20.57 39.38 -3.09
N ALA A 15 -20.85 40.15 -2.03
CA ALA A 15 -21.43 41.50 -2.09
C ALA A 15 -20.42 42.62 -2.44
N ALA A 16 -19.12 42.33 -2.43
CA ALA A 16 -18.08 43.31 -2.73
C ALA A 16 -18.12 43.75 -4.21
N SER A 17 -17.63 44.95 -4.49
CA SER A 17 -17.50 45.45 -5.86
C SER A 17 -16.50 44.60 -6.68
N PRO A 18 -16.68 44.47 -8.01
CA PRO A 18 -15.77 43.73 -8.88
C PRO A 18 -14.31 44.19 -8.71
N SER A 19 -13.43 43.26 -8.36
CA SER A 19 -12.00 43.50 -8.22
C SER A 19 -11.21 42.21 -8.43
N TYR A 20 -9.91 42.35 -8.69
CA TYR A 20 -8.99 41.20 -8.79
C TYR A 20 -9.05 40.31 -7.54
N TYR A 21 -9.06 40.92 -6.35
CA TYR A 21 -9.15 40.19 -5.08
C TYR A 21 -10.49 39.49 -4.90
N ARG A 22 -11.60 40.13 -5.29
CA ARG A 22 -12.92 39.50 -5.28
C ARG A 22 -12.95 38.26 -6.19
N ALA A 23 -12.43 38.37 -7.42
CA ALA A 23 -12.37 37.23 -8.34
C ALA A 23 -11.51 36.08 -7.76
N LEU A 24 -10.36 36.40 -7.17
CA LEU A 24 -9.50 35.44 -6.48
C LEU A 24 -10.20 34.71 -5.34
N PHE A 25 -10.90 35.45 -4.47
CA PHE A 25 -11.62 34.85 -3.34
C PHE A 25 -12.84 34.06 -3.78
N LEU A 26 -13.61 34.57 -4.75
CA LEU A 26 -14.77 33.84 -5.30
C LEU A 26 -14.35 32.52 -5.93
N THR A 27 -13.24 32.48 -6.68
CA THR A 27 -12.68 31.23 -7.25
C THR A 27 -12.31 30.22 -6.15
N ARG A 28 -11.99 30.70 -4.95
CA ARG A 28 -11.67 29.87 -3.78
C ARG A 28 -12.94 29.39 -3.06
N ILE A 29 -13.99 30.21 -3.01
CA ILE A 29 -15.30 29.90 -2.40
C ILE A 29 -16.08 28.92 -3.28
N THR A 30 -16.06 29.10 -4.60
CA THR A 30 -16.74 28.23 -5.58
C THR A 30 -15.96 26.95 -5.86
N ARG A 31 -14.71 26.82 -5.37
CA ARG A 31 -14.08 25.50 -5.30
C ARG A 31 -14.92 24.68 -4.33
N PRO A 32 -15.59 23.59 -4.78
CA PRO A 32 -16.28 22.71 -3.85
C PRO A 32 -15.26 22.33 -2.77
N THR A 33 -15.68 22.35 -1.50
CA THR A 33 -14.94 21.69 -0.42
C THR A 33 -14.60 20.31 -0.96
N LYS A 34 -13.33 20.09 -1.32
CA LYS A 34 -12.91 18.93 -2.13
C LYS A 34 -13.43 17.71 -1.39
N LYS A 35 -14.46 17.03 -1.93
CA LYS A 35 -14.97 15.79 -1.35
C LYS A 35 -13.73 14.92 -1.16
N ILE A 36 -13.46 14.51 0.08
CA ILE A 36 -12.25 13.73 0.38
C ILE A 36 -12.30 12.53 -0.55
N THR A 37 -11.24 12.32 -1.34
CA THR A 37 -11.19 11.20 -2.26
C THR A 37 -11.00 9.91 -1.47
N ARG A 38 -11.36 8.76 -2.05
CA ARG A 38 -11.17 7.47 -1.36
C ARG A 38 -9.71 7.25 -0.97
N GLU A 39 -8.77 7.67 -1.81
CA GLU A 39 -7.33 7.61 -1.54
C GLU A 39 -6.97 8.43 -0.31
N GLN A 40 -7.50 9.65 -0.20
CA GLN A 40 -7.23 10.52 0.94
C GLN A 40 -7.86 9.97 2.24
N GLU A 41 -9.04 9.36 2.17
CA GLU A 41 -9.64 8.66 3.31
C GLU A 41 -8.71 7.53 3.80
N LEU A 42 -8.23 6.68 2.89
CA LEU A 42 -7.34 5.57 3.20
C LEU A 42 -6.00 6.05 3.78
N ILE A 43 -5.41 7.12 3.24
CA ILE A 43 -4.19 7.74 3.78
C ILE A 43 -4.42 8.24 5.22
N ASN A 44 -5.56 8.88 5.47
CA ASN A 44 -5.91 9.38 6.80
C ASN A 44 -6.09 8.21 7.78
N SER A 45 -6.84 7.17 7.39
CA SER A 45 -7.02 5.96 8.19
C SER A 45 -5.70 5.28 8.52
N LEU A 46 -4.77 5.19 7.56
CA LEU A 46 -3.45 4.60 7.76
C LEU A 46 -2.63 5.39 8.80
N SER A 47 -2.70 6.72 8.69
CA SER A 47 -1.99 7.64 9.60
C SER A 47 -2.59 7.63 11.01
N SER A 48 -3.89 7.39 11.15
CA SER A 48 -4.58 7.34 12.45
C SER A 48 -4.47 5.99 13.16
N CYS A 49 -4.18 4.90 12.44
CA CYS A 49 -4.02 3.57 13.04
C CYS A 49 -2.75 3.51 13.90
N ILE A 50 -2.86 3.06 15.16
CA ILE A 50 -1.74 3.09 16.12
C ILE A 50 -0.82 1.87 15.89
N PRO A 51 0.50 2.05 15.66
CA PRO A 51 1.44 0.94 15.56
C PRO A 51 1.50 0.11 16.84
N GLY A 52 1.21 -1.19 16.75
CA GLY A 52 1.31 -2.13 17.85
C GLY A 52 0.26 -3.23 17.80
N LYS A 53 0.22 -4.04 18.86
CA LYS A 53 -0.71 -5.18 18.96
C LYS A 53 -2.17 -4.75 19.09
N ASN A 54 -2.46 -3.57 19.63
CA ASN A 54 -3.82 -3.15 19.92
C ASN A 54 -4.65 -2.99 18.63
N ASP A 55 -4.08 -2.33 17.63
CA ASP A 55 -4.75 -2.07 16.36
C ASP A 55 -4.33 -3.05 15.26
N CYS A 56 -3.77 -4.23 15.60
CA CYS A 56 -3.23 -5.13 14.58
C CYS A 56 -4.30 -5.59 13.57
N TYR A 57 -5.51 -5.92 14.03
CA TYR A 57 -6.61 -6.31 13.16
C TYR A 57 -7.24 -5.11 12.42
N VAL A 58 -7.23 -3.92 13.03
CA VAL A 58 -7.67 -2.68 12.37
C VAL A 58 -6.75 -2.38 11.19
N TYR A 59 -5.43 -2.46 11.41
CA TYR A 59 -4.43 -2.30 10.37
C TYR A 59 -4.55 -3.37 9.28
N GLN A 60 -4.72 -4.64 9.67
CA GLN A 60 -4.89 -5.74 8.72
C GLN A 60 -6.09 -5.48 7.79
N ASN A 61 -7.26 -5.18 8.34
CA ASN A 61 -8.45 -4.87 7.55
C ASN A 61 -8.23 -3.65 6.64
N LEU A 62 -7.60 -2.59 7.17
CA LEU A 62 -7.27 -1.41 6.38
C LEU A 62 -6.32 -1.73 5.21
N VAL A 63 -5.32 -2.59 5.42
CA VAL A 63 -4.41 -3.04 4.35
C VAL A 63 -5.20 -3.82 3.30
N GLY A 64 -6.14 -4.67 3.70
CA GLY A 64 -7.06 -5.35 2.78
C GLY A 64 -7.84 -4.37 1.90
N ASP A 65 -8.47 -3.37 2.51
CA ASP A 65 -9.21 -2.32 1.80
C ASP A 65 -8.33 -1.52 0.82
N ILE A 66 -7.09 -1.22 1.23
CA ILE A 66 -6.12 -0.52 0.39
C ILE A 66 -5.74 -1.39 -0.81
N LEU A 67 -5.44 -2.67 -0.61
CA LEU A 67 -5.06 -3.59 -1.68
C LEU A 67 -6.18 -3.81 -2.68
N GLU A 68 -7.42 -3.97 -2.20
CA GLU A 68 -8.59 -4.06 -3.07
C GLU A 68 -8.74 -2.78 -3.89
N HIS A 69 -8.66 -1.61 -3.24
CA HIS A 69 -8.75 -0.32 -3.92
C HIS A 69 -7.64 -0.10 -4.95
N LEU A 70 -6.40 -0.47 -4.63
CA LEU A 70 -5.25 -0.25 -5.51
C LEU A 70 -5.27 -1.20 -6.71
N PHE A 71 -5.48 -2.50 -6.49
CA PHE A 71 -5.13 -3.53 -7.47
C PHE A 71 -6.31 -4.38 -7.98
N THR A 72 -7.54 -4.08 -7.57
CA THR A 72 -8.75 -4.75 -8.09
C THR A 72 -9.61 -3.78 -8.91
N PRO A 73 -9.72 -3.93 -10.25
CA PRO A 73 -8.94 -4.80 -11.15
C PRO A 73 -7.48 -4.34 -11.32
N PRO A 74 -6.56 -5.19 -11.84
CA PRO A 74 -6.81 -6.48 -12.51
C PRO A 74 -6.68 -7.73 -11.65
N LEU A 75 -6.14 -7.65 -10.43
CA LEU A 75 -6.09 -8.79 -9.54
C LEU A 75 -7.50 -9.15 -9.04
N GLY A 76 -7.65 -10.38 -8.56
CA GLY A 76 -8.82 -10.77 -7.77
C GLY A 76 -8.81 -10.07 -6.41
N LYS A 77 -10.01 -9.93 -5.82
CA LYS A 77 -10.18 -9.34 -4.48
C LYS A 77 -9.28 -10.04 -3.44
N PRO A 78 -8.77 -9.31 -2.43
CA PRO A 78 -8.06 -9.92 -1.31
C PRO A 78 -8.94 -10.94 -0.60
N ILE A 79 -8.45 -12.18 -0.50
CA ILE A 79 -9.09 -13.26 0.25
C ILE A 79 -8.43 -13.27 1.63
N PRO A 80 -9.15 -12.87 2.72
CA PRO A 80 -8.60 -12.94 4.06
C PRO A 80 -8.47 -14.38 4.51
N GLU A 81 -7.36 -14.73 5.16
CA GLU A 81 -7.24 -16.03 5.82
C GLU A 81 -7.49 -15.90 7.33
N LEU A 82 -8.49 -16.64 7.82
CA LEU A 82 -8.78 -16.68 9.23
C LEU A 82 -7.65 -17.42 9.97
N SER A 83 -7.14 -16.80 11.03
CA SER A 83 -6.22 -17.46 11.94
C SER A 83 -6.99 -18.46 12.80
N ASP A 84 -6.68 -19.75 12.69
CA ASP A 84 -7.24 -20.75 13.60
C ASP A 84 -6.90 -20.41 15.06
N LYS A 85 -7.72 -20.91 16.00
CA LYS A 85 -7.62 -20.70 17.46
C LYS A 85 -6.21 -20.94 18.06
N LEU A 86 -5.31 -21.58 17.32
CA LEU A 86 -3.90 -21.82 17.67
C LEU A 86 -2.90 -20.76 17.14
N LYS A 87 -3.36 -19.63 16.57
CA LYS A 87 -2.52 -18.53 16.03
C LYS A 87 -1.46 -18.99 15.01
N ALA A 88 -1.79 -20.02 14.23
CA ALA A 88 -0.85 -20.63 13.29
C ALA A 88 -1.01 -20.14 11.85
N ASN A 89 -2.02 -19.31 11.54
CA ASN A 89 -2.18 -18.78 10.19
C ASN A 89 -1.49 -17.43 10.08
N ARG A 90 -0.43 -17.40 9.26
CA ARG A 90 0.69 -16.46 9.33
C ARG A 90 0.91 -15.69 8.01
N ARG A 91 -0.13 -15.66 7.18
CA ARG A 91 -0.35 -14.76 6.05
C ARG A 91 -1.75 -14.16 6.22
N ASP A 92 -1.94 -12.90 5.86
CA ASP A 92 -3.20 -12.21 6.11
C ASP A 92 -4.12 -12.25 4.88
N PHE A 93 -3.53 -12.16 3.68
CA PHE A 93 -4.29 -12.13 2.44
C PHE A 93 -3.64 -12.97 1.34
N ILE A 94 -4.48 -13.47 0.46
CA ILE A 94 -4.08 -13.97 -0.86
C ILE A 94 -4.88 -13.21 -1.92
N MET A 95 -4.21 -12.65 -2.92
CA MET A 95 -4.86 -12.06 -4.10
C MET A 95 -4.60 -12.94 -5.33
N PRO A 96 -5.63 -13.54 -5.95
CA PRO A 96 -5.47 -14.30 -7.19
C PRO A 96 -5.00 -13.42 -8.35
N ASN A 97 -4.03 -13.90 -9.12
CA ASN A 97 -3.50 -13.20 -10.29
C ASN A 97 -3.79 -13.99 -11.57
N TYR A 98 -4.94 -13.71 -12.18
CA TYR A 98 -5.33 -14.28 -13.48
C TYR A 98 -5.03 -13.34 -14.65
N THR A 99 -4.20 -12.33 -14.42
CA THR A 99 -3.89 -11.31 -15.43
C THR A 99 -3.08 -11.91 -16.57
N ASP A 100 -3.44 -11.56 -17.81
CA ASP A 100 -2.77 -12.01 -19.03
C ASP A 100 -1.75 -10.99 -19.58
N LYS A 101 -1.87 -9.71 -19.20
CA LYS A 101 -1.00 -8.62 -19.64
C LYS A 101 -0.57 -7.66 -18.51
N GLY A 102 0.36 -6.76 -18.82
CA GLY A 102 0.80 -5.72 -17.88
C GLY A 102 1.67 -6.24 -16.73
N PHE A 103 1.83 -5.41 -15.71
CA PHE A 103 2.75 -5.64 -14.59
C PHE A 103 2.49 -6.96 -13.86
N TRP A 104 1.24 -7.24 -13.51
CA TRP A 104 0.89 -8.46 -12.77
C TRP A 104 1.08 -9.74 -13.61
N SER A 105 0.86 -9.70 -14.93
CA SER A 105 1.20 -10.82 -15.82
C SER A 105 2.71 -11.03 -15.91
N PHE A 106 3.50 -9.94 -15.96
CA PHE A 106 4.97 -10.04 -15.89
C PHE A 106 5.42 -10.71 -14.58
N LEU A 107 4.87 -10.32 -13.42
CA LEU A 107 5.20 -10.96 -12.15
C LEU A 107 4.79 -12.43 -12.13
N ARG A 108 3.62 -12.75 -12.69
CA ARG A 108 3.12 -14.12 -12.80
C ARG A 108 4.09 -15.01 -13.57
N GLN A 109 4.54 -14.55 -14.74
CA GLN A 109 5.45 -15.31 -15.60
C GLN A 109 6.88 -15.37 -15.05
N LYS A 110 7.36 -14.28 -14.44
CA LYS A 110 8.76 -14.17 -14.02
C LYS A 110 9.04 -14.76 -12.64
N TYR A 111 8.08 -14.65 -11.72
CA TYR A 111 8.22 -15.02 -10.32
C TYR A 111 7.11 -15.98 -9.86
N GLU A 112 6.48 -16.68 -10.80
CA GLU A 112 5.42 -17.66 -10.54
C GLU A 112 4.30 -17.07 -9.67
N ALA A 113 4.03 -15.77 -9.81
CA ALA A 113 3.11 -15.04 -8.94
C ALA A 113 1.63 -15.28 -9.32
N ASP A 114 1.21 -16.55 -9.41
CA ASP A 114 -0.18 -16.95 -9.64
C ASP A 114 -1.11 -16.48 -8.51
N TYR A 115 -0.57 -16.41 -7.29
CA TYR A 115 -1.22 -15.80 -6.14
C TYR A 115 -0.24 -14.86 -5.43
N ILE A 116 -0.69 -13.65 -5.14
CA ILE A 116 0.10 -12.70 -4.36
C ILE A 116 -0.15 -13.01 -2.88
N VAL A 117 0.87 -13.48 -2.17
CA VAL A 117 0.79 -13.73 -0.72
C VAL A 117 1.14 -12.43 0.01
N ILE A 118 0.25 -11.95 0.88
CA ILE A 118 0.46 -10.71 1.63
C ILE A 118 0.35 -10.93 3.13
N ASP A 119 1.24 -10.27 3.88
CA ASP A 119 1.28 -10.28 5.34
C ASP A 119 1.36 -8.82 5.86
N ALA A 120 0.40 -8.41 6.68
CA ALA A 120 0.27 -7.05 7.20
C ALA A 120 0.80 -6.95 8.65
N LYS A 121 1.89 -6.20 8.83
CA LYS A 121 2.61 -6.08 10.10
C LYS A 121 2.44 -4.70 10.72
N ASN A 122 1.48 -4.57 11.63
CA ASN A 122 1.30 -3.36 12.46
C ASN A 122 2.33 -3.25 13.61
N TYR A 123 3.62 -3.42 13.32
CA TYR A 123 4.66 -3.39 14.35
C TYR A 123 5.20 -1.98 14.58
N SER A 124 5.45 -1.62 15.84
CA SER A 124 6.17 -0.40 16.20
C SER A 124 7.68 -0.48 15.89
N ARG A 125 8.18 -1.68 15.55
CA ARG A 125 9.54 -1.99 15.10
C ARG A 125 9.57 -2.32 13.61
N LYS A 126 10.78 -2.30 13.04
CA LYS A 126 11.04 -2.80 11.69
C LYS A 126 10.83 -4.33 11.58
N VAL A 127 10.50 -4.77 10.37
CA VAL A 127 10.47 -6.18 9.95
C VAL A 127 11.89 -6.74 10.03
N LYS A 128 12.02 -7.98 10.51
CA LYS A 128 13.28 -8.70 10.69
C LYS A 128 13.23 -10.06 10.00
N LYS A 129 14.34 -10.80 10.09
CA LYS A 129 14.51 -12.17 9.57
C LYS A 129 13.31 -13.10 9.83
N SER A 130 12.77 -13.12 11.05
CA SER A 130 11.66 -14.03 11.42
C SER A 130 10.42 -13.85 10.56
N GLU A 131 10.08 -12.61 10.23
CA GLU A 131 8.91 -12.29 9.42
C GLU A 131 9.14 -12.65 7.94
N ILE A 132 10.37 -12.45 7.43
CA ILE A 132 10.73 -12.85 6.06
C ILE A 132 10.65 -14.36 5.89
N LEU A 133 11.22 -15.12 6.84
CA LEU A 133 11.17 -16.59 6.79
C LEU A 133 9.74 -17.12 6.94
N GLN A 134 8.91 -16.42 7.72
CA GLN A 134 7.51 -16.78 7.89
C GLN A 134 6.74 -16.69 6.58
N ILE A 135 6.82 -15.58 5.85
CA ILE A 135 6.13 -15.45 4.56
C ILE A 135 6.74 -16.40 3.52
N ALA A 136 8.06 -16.58 3.53
CA ALA A 136 8.77 -17.46 2.60
C ALA A 136 8.31 -18.93 2.66
N ASN A 137 7.81 -19.41 3.80
CA ASN A 137 7.28 -20.77 3.93
C ASN A 137 6.02 -21.03 3.09
N TYR A 138 5.30 -19.97 2.73
CA TYR A 138 4.12 -20.05 1.87
C TYR A 138 4.44 -19.99 0.39
N LEU A 139 5.63 -19.48 0.04
CA LEU A 139 6.06 -19.31 -1.34
C LEU A 139 6.63 -20.63 -1.88
N LYS A 140 5.91 -21.25 -2.81
CA LYS A 140 6.22 -22.56 -3.41
C LYS A 140 5.78 -22.60 -4.89
N PRO A 141 6.56 -23.22 -5.79
CA PRO A 141 6.23 -23.30 -7.22
C PRO A 141 4.88 -23.94 -7.53
N HIS A 142 4.55 -25.03 -6.84
CA HIS A 142 3.28 -25.75 -7.02
C HIS A 142 2.19 -25.29 -6.03
N GLY A 143 2.34 -24.08 -5.47
CA GLY A 143 1.46 -23.52 -4.44
C GLY A 143 1.01 -22.11 -4.79
N ALA A 144 1.18 -21.18 -3.87
CA ALA A 144 0.80 -19.79 -4.08
C ALA A 144 1.72 -19.04 -5.07
N GLY A 145 2.89 -19.61 -5.41
CA GLY A 145 3.89 -18.93 -6.23
C GLY A 145 5.15 -18.54 -5.47
N LEU A 146 6.05 -17.81 -6.13
CA LEU A 146 7.34 -17.39 -5.56
C LEU A 146 7.43 -15.89 -5.25
N PHE A 147 6.29 -15.18 -5.24
CA PHE A 147 6.21 -13.75 -4.94
C PHE A 147 5.38 -13.45 -3.69
N GLY A 148 5.87 -12.58 -2.82
CA GLY A 148 5.16 -12.17 -1.61
C GLY A 148 5.39 -10.71 -1.21
N LEU A 149 4.44 -10.15 -0.48
CA LEU A 149 4.47 -8.79 0.05
C LEU A 149 4.36 -8.80 1.58
N ILE A 150 5.21 -8.03 2.24
CA ILE A 150 5.02 -7.66 3.63
C ILE A 150 4.72 -6.17 3.67
N ILE A 151 3.54 -5.80 4.16
CA ILE A 151 3.15 -4.40 4.35
C ILE A 151 3.33 -4.09 5.83
N SER A 152 4.14 -3.08 6.15
CA SER A 152 4.54 -2.79 7.53
C SER A 152 4.55 -1.30 7.84
N ARG A 153 4.57 -0.94 9.12
CA ARG A 153 4.60 0.49 9.51
C ARG A 153 5.94 1.18 9.21
N LYS A 154 7.05 0.44 9.25
CA LYS A 154 8.42 1.00 9.29
C LYS A 154 9.43 0.33 8.35
N GLY A 155 8.95 -0.53 7.45
CA GLY A 155 9.79 -1.28 6.52
C GLY A 155 10.70 -2.30 7.21
N GLY A 156 11.73 -2.73 6.47
CA GLY A 156 12.74 -3.69 6.91
C GLY A 156 13.96 -3.06 7.56
N ASP A 157 14.66 -3.82 8.40
CA ASP A 157 16.01 -3.47 8.88
C ASP A 157 17.11 -3.91 7.89
N ALA A 158 18.22 -3.17 7.87
CA ALA A 158 19.31 -3.44 6.91
C ALA A 158 20.07 -4.74 7.23
N LEU A 159 20.14 -5.14 8.50
CA LEU A 159 20.92 -6.32 8.90
C LEU A 159 20.12 -7.62 8.74
N GLY A 160 18.95 -7.72 9.37
CA GLY A 160 18.19 -8.97 9.42
C GLY A 160 17.34 -9.18 8.17
N CYS A 161 16.54 -8.18 7.81
CA CYS A 161 15.59 -8.25 6.73
C CYS A 161 16.29 -8.27 5.37
N GLU A 162 17.12 -7.28 5.05
CA GLU A 162 17.78 -7.19 3.74
C GLU A 162 18.62 -8.44 3.41
N HIS A 163 19.45 -8.91 4.35
CA HIS A 163 20.22 -10.15 4.17
C HIS A 163 19.33 -11.36 3.90
N THR A 164 18.24 -11.50 4.66
CA THR A 164 17.32 -12.64 4.49
C THR A 164 16.56 -12.55 3.16
N LEU A 165 16.16 -11.35 2.72
CA LEU A 165 15.54 -11.15 1.41
C LEU A 165 16.49 -11.58 0.28
N ARG A 166 17.76 -11.15 0.33
CA ARG A 166 18.78 -11.57 -0.65
C ARG A 166 18.99 -13.08 -0.65
N GLU A 167 19.07 -13.71 0.53
CA GLU A 167 19.21 -15.17 0.67
C GLU A 167 18.02 -15.91 0.04
N GLN A 168 16.78 -15.50 0.37
CA GLN A 168 15.57 -16.11 -0.19
C GLN A 168 15.49 -15.95 -1.71
N TRP A 169 15.97 -14.82 -2.24
CA TRP A 169 16.05 -14.59 -3.67
C TRP A 169 17.13 -15.44 -4.35
N LEU A 170 18.38 -15.39 -3.87
CA LEU A 170 19.53 -16.06 -4.51
C LEU A 170 19.42 -17.59 -4.46
N VAL A 171 18.99 -18.13 -3.32
CA VAL A 171 19.00 -19.58 -3.09
C VAL A 171 17.68 -20.21 -3.52
N HIS A 172 16.55 -19.54 -3.26
CA HIS A 172 15.22 -20.11 -3.44
C HIS A 172 14.38 -19.43 -4.53
N LYS A 173 14.91 -18.39 -5.19
CA LYS A 173 14.20 -17.60 -6.21
C LYS A 173 12.89 -16.97 -5.71
N LYS A 174 12.74 -16.82 -4.39
CA LYS A 174 11.57 -16.20 -3.76
C LYS A 174 11.77 -14.69 -3.73
N LEU A 175 10.94 -13.96 -4.46
CA LEU A 175 10.95 -12.51 -4.45
C LEU A 175 9.96 -12.01 -3.41
N ILE A 176 10.46 -11.40 -2.33
CA ILE A 176 9.66 -10.83 -1.27
C ILE A 176 9.93 -9.33 -1.23
N LEU A 177 8.88 -8.51 -1.26
CA LEU A 177 9.01 -7.07 -1.06
C LEU A 177 8.51 -6.69 0.34
N VAL A 178 9.23 -5.77 0.99
CA VAL A 178 8.79 -5.16 2.23
C VAL A 178 8.45 -3.70 1.93
N LEU A 179 7.19 -3.35 2.14
CA LEU A 179 6.65 -2.02 1.92
C LEU A 179 6.39 -1.36 3.28
N ASP A 180 6.67 -0.07 3.37
CA ASP A 180 6.30 0.75 4.53
C ASP A 180 5.05 1.61 4.26
N ASP A 181 4.60 2.35 5.27
CA ASP A 181 3.44 3.24 5.15
C ASP A 181 3.66 4.32 4.06
N GLU A 182 4.90 4.76 3.81
CA GLU A 182 5.19 5.78 2.80
C GLU A 182 5.09 5.20 1.39
N ASP A 183 5.53 3.96 1.18
CA ASP A 183 5.31 3.23 -0.07
C ASP A 183 3.81 3.09 -0.37
N VAL A 184 3.01 2.74 0.64
CA VAL A 184 1.55 2.60 0.51
C VAL A 184 0.89 3.95 0.21
N LYS A 185 1.29 5.02 0.90
CA LYS A 185 0.80 6.38 0.60
C LYS A 185 1.19 6.82 -0.81
N ALA A 186 2.40 6.53 -1.25
CA ALA A 186 2.87 6.85 -2.60
C ALA A 186 2.02 6.14 -3.66
N MET A 187 1.65 4.87 -3.45
CA MET A 187 0.72 4.14 -4.32
C MET A 187 -0.68 4.76 -4.35
N LEU A 188 -1.22 5.16 -3.19
CA LEU A 188 -2.52 5.83 -3.09
C LEU A 188 -2.51 7.20 -3.80
N VAL A 189 -1.44 7.98 -3.64
CA VAL A 189 -1.26 9.25 -4.34
C VAL A 189 -1.13 9.02 -5.85
N ALA A 190 -0.33 8.04 -6.29
CA ALA A 190 -0.20 7.69 -7.70
C ALA A 190 -1.57 7.37 -8.31
N LYS A 191 -2.40 6.56 -7.64
CA LYS A 191 -3.76 6.27 -8.08
C LYS A 191 -4.62 7.54 -8.16
N SER A 192 -4.54 8.42 -7.15
CA SER A 192 -5.28 9.69 -7.14
C SER A 192 -4.89 10.62 -8.29
N ASP A 193 -3.65 10.53 -8.75
CA ASP A 193 -3.12 11.31 -9.89
C ASP A 193 -3.39 10.64 -11.24
N GLY A 194 -4.01 9.45 -11.26
CA GLY A 194 -4.24 8.66 -12.48
C GLY A 194 -3.01 7.91 -12.99
N ARG A 195 -1.95 7.79 -12.19
CA ARG A 195 -0.76 6.96 -12.46
C ARG A 195 -0.96 5.54 -11.93
N GLN A 196 -0.13 4.61 -12.39
CA GLN A 196 -0.23 3.20 -11.99
C GLN A 196 0.46 2.98 -10.65
N PRO A 197 -0.23 2.49 -9.60
CA PRO A 197 0.39 2.18 -8.31
C PRO A 197 1.52 1.14 -8.43
N GLU A 198 1.46 0.28 -9.43
CA GLU A 198 2.47 -0.73 -9.76
C GLU A 198 3.85 -0.14 -10.05
N GLU A 199 3.94 1.14 -10.44
CA GLU A 199 5.22 1.84 -10.63
C GLU A 199 6.10 1.78 -9.37
N ILE A 200 5.49 1.93 -8.19
CA ILE A 200 6.19 1.87 -6.90
C ILE A 200 6.74 0.46 -6.65
N LEU A 201 5.95 -0.57 -6.96
CA LEU A 201 6.38 -1.97 -6.84
C LEU A 201 7.49 -2.29 -7.84
N GLY A 202 7.37 -1.80 -9.08
CA GLY A 202 8.39 -1.93 -10.10
C GLY A 202 9.73 -1.34 -9.66
N GLN A 203 9.72 -0.12 -9.13
CA GLN A 203 10.92 0.53 -8.61
C GLN A 203 11.55 -0.27 -7.46
N LYS A 204 10.75 -0.76 -6.51
CA LYS A 204 11.26 -1.60 -5.40
C LYS A 204 11.93 -2.88 -5.90
N ILE A 205 11.37 -3.51 -6.94
CA ILE A 205 11.95 -4.71 -7.56
C ILE A 205 13.25 -4.36 -8.26
N GLU A 206 13.30 -3.25 -9.00
CA GLU A 206 14.49 -2.77 -9.69
C GLU A 206 15.62 -2.47 -8.70
N ASP A 207 15.34 -1.64 -7.69
CA ASP A 207 16.29 -1.28 -6.63
C ASP A 207 16.84 -2.53 -5.94
N PHE A 208 15.95 -3.46 -5.57
CA PHE A 208 16.36 -4.71 -4.93
C PHE A 208 17.31 -5.51 -5.83
N ARG A 209 16.96 -5.66 -7.12
CA ARG A 209 17.75 -6.47 -8.07
C ARG A 209 19.08 -5.81 -8.47
N LEU A 210 19.15 -4.48 -8.50
CA LEU A 210 20.38 -3.73 -8.78
C LEU A 210 21.28 -3.60 -7.55
N SER A 211 20.73 -3.74 -6.34
CA SER A 211 21.48 -3.76 -5.08
C SER A 211 22.17 -5.11 -4.78
N MET A 212 22.03 -6.09 -5.67
CA MET A 212 22.57 -7.45 -5.51
C MET A 212 24.09 -7.50 -5.71
#